data_AF-A0AAF0ERG7-F1
#
_entry.id   AF-A0AAF0ERG7-F1
#
_cell.length_a   1.000
_cell.length_b   1.000
_cell.length_c   1.000
_cell.angle_alpha   90.00
_cell.angle_beta   90.00
_cell.angle_gamma   90.00
#
_symmetry.space_group_name_H-M   'P 1'
#
loop_
_entity.id
_entity.type
_entity.pdbx_description
1 polymer ?
#
loop_
_entity_poly.entity_id
_entity_poly.type
_entity_poly.pdbx_seq_one_letter_code
_entity_poly.pdbx_strand_id
1 'polypeptide(L)'
;MSSALPLVTSAQLPSRAGQEVRIIGKVQKDENPSSEYVEVIGRVSRTGDSITQHAVLPLGDNLDLTLVDKLVKLAPQFPSLFGE
;
A
#
# COMPACT_ATOMS: atom_id res chain seq x y z
N MET A 1 16.36 4.98 -12.87
CA MET A 1 15.00 5.54 -12.84
C MET A 1 14.17 4.68 -11.90
N SER A 2 14.06 5.02 -10.62
CA SER A 2 13.11 4.31 -9.73
C SER A 2 11.71 4.80 -10.06
N SER A 3 10.94 4.01 -10.79
CA SER A 3 9.52 4.29 -11.03
C SER A 3 8.79 4.40 -9.69
N ALA A 4 7.93 5.41 -9.53
CA ALA A 4 7.07 5.54 -8.35
C ALA A 4 6.28 4.25 -8.10
N LEU A 5 6.39 3.72 -6.89
CA LEU A 5 5.69 2.49 -6.52
C LEU A 5 4.18 2.78 -6.41
N PRO A 6 3.33 1.99 -7.10
CA PRO A 6 1.89 2.24 -7.11
C PRO A 6 1.31 2.01 -5.72
N LEU A 7 0.54 2.99 -5.23
CA LEU A 7 -0.32 2.83 -4.07
C LEU A 7 -1.55 2.00 -4.47
N VAL A 8 -1.77 0.88 -3.78
CA VAL A 8 -2.84 -0.07 -4.10
C VAL A 8 -3.60 -0.48 -2.84
N THR A 9 -4.80 -1.00 -3.04
CA THR A 9 -5.61 -1.66 -2.00
C THR A 9 -5.38 -3.17 -2.00
N SER A 10 -5.79 -3.85 -0.93
CA SER A 10 -5.72 -5.32 -0.83
C SER A 10 -6.48 -6.02 -1.96
N ALA A 11 -7.58 -5.45 -2.42
CA ALA A 11 -8.38 -5.97 -3.54
C ALA A 11 -7.62 -5.99 -4.88
N GLN A 12 -6.57 -5.18 -5.02
CA GLN A 12 -5.77 -5.09 -6.24
C GLN A 12 -4.57 -6.04 -6.24
N LEU A 13 -4.22 -6.67 -5.11
CA LEU A 13 -3.05 -7.56 -5.00
C LEU A 13 -3.05 -8.71 -6.01
N PRO A 14 -4.18 -9.42 -6.27
CA PRO A 14 -4.20 -10.49 -7.27
C PRO A 14 -3.76 -10.03 -8.67
N SER A 15 -4.15 -8.81 -9.06
CA SER A 15 -3.80 -8.20 -10.34
C SER A 15 -2.36 -7.66 -10.42
N ARG A 16 -1.66 -7.64 -9.28
CA ARG A 16 -0.31 -7.07 -9.12
C ARG A 16 0.72 -8.14 -8.76
N ALA A 17 0.41 -9.42 -8.95
CA ALA A 17 1.30 -10.54 -8.63
C ALA A 17 2.71 -10.33 -9.22
N GLY A 18 3.74 -10.47 -8.36
CA GLY A 18 5.14 -10.28 -8.72
C GLY A 18 5.60 -8.82 -8.87
N GLN A 19 4.72 -7.83 -8.76
CA GLN A 19 5.06 -6.40 -8.85
C GLN A 19 5.39 -5.82 -7.48
N GLU A 20 6.17 -4.73 -7.45
CA GLU A 20 6.37 -3.93 -6.25
C GLU A 20 5.23 -2.93 -6.09
N VAL A 21 4.75 -2.78 -4.86
CA VAL A 21 3.59 -1.96 -4.52
C VAL A 21 3.78 -1.28 -3.17
N ARG A 22 2.97 -0.24 -2.93
CA ARG A 22 2.74 0.36 -1.63
C ARG A 22 1.30 0.08 -1.22
N ILE A 23 1.08 -0.33 0.03
CA ILE A 23 -0.26 -0.50 0.60
C ILE A 23 -0.32 0.19 1.96
N ILE A 24 -1.42 0.87 2.21
CA ILE A 24 -1.71 1.46 3.52
C ILE A 24 -2.83 0.66 4.15
N GLY A 25 -2.65 0.26 5.41
CA GLY A 25 -3.61 -0.57 6.10
C GLY A 25 -3.56 -0.44 7.61
N LYS A 26 -4.65 -0.88 8.24
CA LYS A 26 -4.72 -1.04 9.70
C LYS A 26 -4.14 -2.38 10.11
N VAL A 27 -3.26 -2.37 11.10
CA VAL A 27 -2.68 -3.59 11.68
C VAL A 27 -3.77 -4.35 12.44
N GLN A 28 -4.03 -5.60 12.05
CA GLN A 28 -5.06 -6.45 12.68
C GLN A 28 -4.49 -7.36 13.76
N LYS A 29 -3.25 -7.84 13.58
CA LYS A 29 -2.61 -8.78 14.49
C LYS A 29 -1.10 -8.58 14.45
N ASP A 30 -0.58 -7.97 15.50
CA ASP A 30 0.85 -7.80 15.77
C ASP A 30 1.03 -7.78 17.30
N GLU A 31 2.10 -8.39 17.79
CA GLU A 31 2.39 -8.51 19.23
C GLU A 31 2.82 -7.17 19.84
N ASN A 32 3.41 -6.28 19.03
CA ASN A 32 3.78 -4.93 19.46
C ASN A 32 3.84 -3.95 18.27
N PRO A 33 2.67 -3.53 17.73
CA PRO A 33 2.64 -2.64 16.58
C PRO A 33 3.22 -1.28 16.95
N SER A 34 4.06 -0.72 16.07
CA SER A 34 4.57 0.65 16.23
C SER A 34 3.50 1.73 15.99
N SER A 35 2.37 1.36 15.39
CA SER A 35 1.28 2.25 14.97
C SER A 35 0.05 1.43 14.55
N GLU A 36 -1.17 1.94 14.76
CA GLU A 36 -2.40 1.29 14.30
C GLU A 36 -2.48 1.24 12.77
N TYR A 37 -2.04 2.30 12.10
CA TYR A 37 -1.96 2.36 10.64
C TYR A 37 -0.51 2.34 10.17
N VAL A 38 -0.25 1.59 9.11
CA VAL A 38 1.09 1.44 8.54
C VAL A 38 1.03 1.53 7.02
N GLU A 39 2.11 2.03 6.44
CA GLU A 39 2.41 1.86 5.03
C GLU A 39 3.41 0.72 4.86
N VAL A 40 3.05 -0.28 4.06
CA VAL A 40 3.89 -1.42 3.70
C VAL A 40 4.37 -1.23 2.27
N ILE A 41 5.68 -1.25 2.09
CA ILE A 41 6.35 -1.26 0.79
C ILE A 41 6.91 -2.65 0.57
N GLY A 42 6.58 -3.29 -0.55
CA GLY A 42 7.06 -4.64 -0.81
C GLY A 42 6.63 -5.21 -2.15
N ARG A 43 6.96 -6.48 -2.36
CA ARG A 43 6.62 -7.22 -3.57
C ARG A 43 5.44 -8.15 -3.33
N VAL A 44 4.43 -8.08 -4.19
CA VAL A 44 3.30 -9.00 -4.13
C VAL A 44 3.75 -10.41 -4.48
N SER A 45 3.29 -11.40 -3.71
CA SER A 45 3.53 -12.81 -3.98
C SER A 45 3.07 -13.20 -5.39
N ARG A 46 3.60 -14.31 -5.91
CA ARG A 46 3.18 -14.83 -7.23
C ARG A 46 1.71 -15.29 -7.24
N THR A 47 1.18 -15.65 -6.07
CA THR A 47 -0.22 -16.04 -5.87
C THR A 47 -1.14 -14.83 -5.67
N GLY A 48 -0.59 -13.64 -5.42
CA GLY A 48 -1.37 -12.41 -5.28
C GLY A 48 -2.11 -12.26 -3.95
N ASP A 49 -1.76 -13.08 -2.96
CA ASP A 49 -2.42 -13.19 -1.66
C ASP A 49 -1.68 -12.50 -0.50
N SER A 50 -0.41 -12.14 -0.72
CA SER A 50 0.48 -11.66 0.32
C SER A 50 1.55 -10.72 -0.26
N ILE A 51 2.23 -9.98 0.61
CA ILE A 51 3.30 -9.07 0.24
C ILE A 51 4.55 -9.48 1.02
N THR A 52 5.65 -9.71 0.30
CA THR A 52 6.98 -9.76 0.91
C THR A 52 7.43 -8.33 1.17
N GLN A 53 7.40 -7.95 2.45
CA GLN A 53 7.76 -6.63 2.92
C GLN A 53 9.24 -6.31 2.69
N HIS A 54 9.52 -5.11 2.20
CA HIS A 54 10.84 -4.49 2.17
C HIS A 54 10.97 -3.41 3.25
N ALA A 55 9.92 -2.63 3.47
CA ALA A 55 9.86 -1.59 4.49
C ALA A 55 8.44 -1.42 5.03
N VAL A 56 8.33 -1.02 6.31
CA VAL A 56 7.09 -0.62 6.95
C VAL A 56 7.29 0.73 7.61
N LEU A 57 6.38 1.66 7.34
CA LEU A 57 6.39 2.98 7.91
C LEU A 57 5.15 3.16 8.80
N PRO A 58 5.31 3.56 10.08
CA PRO A 58 4.18 3.90 10.94
C PRO A 58 3.53 5.21 10.46
N LEU A 59 2.19 5.24 10.42
CA LEU A 59 1.40 6.41 10.01
C LEU A 59 0.60 7.04 11.17
N GLY A 60 0.77 6.52 12.39
CA GLY A 60 0.00 6.89 13.58
C GLY A 60 -1.37 6.21 13.65
N ASP A 61 -2.20 6.72 14.56
CA ASP A 61 -3.44 6.04 14.96
C ASP A 61 -4.73 6.74 14.48
N ASN A 62 -4.61 7.86 13.77
CA ASN A 62 -5.75 8.69 13.35
C ASN A 62 -5.77 8.87 11.83
N LEU A 63 -5.75 7.77 11.08
CA LEU A 63 -5.78 7.80 9.62
C LEU A 63 -7.15 7.40 9.06
N ASP A 64 -7.71 8.22 8.17
CA ASP A 64 -8.95 7.89 7.44
C ASP A 64 -8.64 6.99 6.23
N LEU A 65 -8.82 5.68 6.41
CA LEU A 65 -8.67 4.71 5.33
C LEU A 65 -9.67 4.91 4.17
N THR A 66 -10.83 5.51 4.43
CA THR A 66 -11.82 5.82 3.38
C THR A 66 -11.26 6.87 2.41
N LEU A 67 -10.54 7.86 2.94
CA LEU A 67 -9.87 8.87 2.13
C LEU A 67 -8.71 8.25 1.33
N VAL A 68 -7.94 7.35 1.95
CA VAL A 68 -6.86 6.62 1.27
C VAL A 68 -7.41 5.79 0.11
N ASP A 69 -8.51 5.06 0.30
CA ASP A 69 -9.16 4.29 -0.77
C ASP A 69 -9.63 5.17 -1.93
N LYS A 70 -10.13 6.38 -1.63
CA LYS A 70 -10.48 7.36 -2.66
C LYS A 70 -9.23 7.85 -3.40
N LEU A 71 -8.14 8.11 -2.69
CA LEU A 71 -6.87 8.51 -3.28
C LEU A 71 -6.31 7.45 -4.23
N VAL A 72 -6.37 6.16 -3.85
CA VAL A 72 -5.93 5.05 -4.72
C VAL A 72 -6.71 5.02 -6.04
N LYS A 73 -8.00 5.35 -6.01
CA LYS A 73 -8.84 5.42 -7.22
C LYS A 73 -8.59 6.70 -8.02
N LEU A 74 -8.22 7.79 -7.36
CA LEU A 74 -8.01 9.10 -7.98
C LEU A 74 -6.64 9.21 -8.65
N ALA A 75 -5.57 8.71 -8.01
CA ALA A 75 -4.20 8.88 -8.46
C ALA A 75 -3.95 8.41 -9.91
N PRO A 76 -4.47 7.26 -10.37
CA PRO A 76 -4.31 6.81 -11.75
C PRO A 76 -5.04 7.71 -12.78
N GLN A 77 -6.04 8.48 -12.36
CA GLN A 77 -6.79 9.39 -13.24
C GLN A 77 -6.02 10.69 -13.52
N PHE A 78 -5.08 11.05 -12.65
CA PHE A 78 -4.27 12.26 -12.75
C PHE A 78 -2.77 11.95 -12.69
N PRO A 79 -2.24 11.17 -13.65
CA PRO A 79 -0.84 10.73 -13.63
C PRO A 79 0.14 11.92 -13.66
N SER A 80 -0.23 13.06 -14.22
CA SER A 80 0.61 14.28 -14.21
C SER A 80 0.79 14.90 -12.82
N LEU A 81 -0.07 14.57 -11.85
CA LEU A 81 0.01 15.07 -10.47
C LEU A 81 0.64 14.05 -9.51
N PHE A 82 0.53 12.75 -9.83
CA PHE A 82 0.92 11.66 -8.92
C PHE A 82 2.03 10.76 -9.48
N GLY A 83 2.42 10.95 -10.75
CA GLY A 83 3.51 10.23 -11.39
C GLY A 83 4.67 11.17 -11.67
N GLU A 84 5.74 11.05 -10.88
CA GLU A 84 7.11 11.36 -11.28
C GLU A 84 7.94 10.07 -11.30
#